data_AF-A0A428UIB7-F1
#
_entry.id   AF-A0A428UIB7-F1
#
_cell.length_a   1.000
_cell.length_b   1.000
_cell.length_c   1.000
_cell.angle_alpha   90.00
_cell.angle_beta   90.00
_cell.angle_gamma   90.00
#
_symmetry.space_group_name_H-M   'P 1'
#
loop_
_entity.id
_entity.type
_entity.pdbx_description
1 polymer ?
#
loop_
_entity_poly.entity_id
_entity_poly.type
_entity_poly.pdbx_seq_one_letter_code
_entity_poly.pdbx_strand_id
1 'polypeptide(L)'
;MDSLSLSPTNMEMVPSGQLGLHLLQGCLLEAQRADKVAFHLVGLRNSLPEAPHAHLVVTTEEIRISAQLLRELAEYSQTHFSRVPVVLDYLEIILPCLSRSLRDITTHYEDRTLTKENRWRKMYHSMTTEAGGLSLPQRFILYNHFLTLLRELLTRSPNFDFNSMESVRLQIMQLREARGIPPPPIRLNPTIRPDVILDDSNLTSSVHWAEQIFSLPLPSRTALKHQHSSKSYGPHLPWNQIRMPSDARVLFMRPFNERQITLIVYQSARDRCPYFLLRIYHMGSPWFSLRGAHELCVEREGSSLQFWRWSPNEGCAKLWANLCFMTWEELVLMYCCFVSFKTRNSLTVQVATEDLILRGERKLFQARIVDDGFMHSLIVYEDTMTKGLRLHAAVWDGELRQCPVWTAFITHQSASPKWIKRVSKTKVRLADVQLYVFCQEYRQQNQRRGAAGAFEICFVSEEATKRFKELFAPSTDMSTTVTTEAPAKNLRG
;
A
#
# COMPACT_ATOMS: atom_id res chain seq x y z
N MET A 1 42.48 48.61 -3.91
CA MET A 1 41.44 49.09 -2.98
C MET A 1 40.13 48.85 -3.65
N ASP A 2 39.40 47.84 -3.21
CA ASP A 2 37.95 47.88 -2.98
C ASP A 2 37.47 46.48 -2.63
N SER A 3 37.12 46.37 -1.36
CA SER A 3 36.39 45.30 -0.72
C SER A 3 34.94 45.29 -1.20
N LEU A 4 34.37 44.11 -1.48
CA LEU A 4 32.96 43.85 -1.19
C LEU A 4 32.77 42.36 -0.89
N SER A 5 32.20 42.15 0.29
CA SER A 5 31.82 40.90 0.96
C SER A 5 30.78 40.09 0.21
N LEU A 6 30.92 38.76 0.21
CA LEU A 6 29.81 37.82 0.07
C LEU A 6 29.74 36.89 1.29
N SER A 7 28.58 36.95 1.90
CA SER A 7 28.07 36.26 3.08
C SER A 7 27.71 34.78 2.79
N PRO A 8 27.25 34.01 3.79
CA PRO A 8 27.60 32.60 3.96
C PRO A 8 26.83 31.63 3.05
N THR A 9 27.48 30.50 2.84
CA THR A 9 27.03 29.25 2.21
C THR A 9 25.57 28.92 2.56
N ASN A 10 24.70 29.00 1.55
CA ASN A 10 23.37 28.42 1.58
C ASN A 10 23.50 26.89 1.75
N MET A 11 23.02 26.40 2.89
CA MET A 11 22.79 24.99 3.15
C MET A 11 21.68 24.53 2.20
N GLU A 12 22.04 23.79 1.14
CA GLU A 12 21.07 23.20 0.21
C GLU A 12 20.11 22.29 1.00
N MET A 13 18.85 22.69 1.08
CA MET A 13 17.79 21.84 1.61
C MET A 13 17.55 20.68 0.64
N VAL A 14 17.99 19.49 1.03
CA VAL A 14 17.66 18.23 0.36
C VAL A 14 16.13 18.03 0.44
N PRO A 15 15.43 17.78 -0.69
CA PRO A 15 13.99 17.54 -0.67
C PRO A 15 13.62 16.30 0.16
N SER A 16 12.66 16.42 1.07
CA SER A 16 12.24 15.38 2.02
C SER A 16 11.82 14.05 1.37
N GLY A 17 11.42 14.05 0.09
CA GLY A 17 11.08 12.84 -0.69
C GLY A 17 12.30 12.02 -1.14
N GLN A 18 13.43 12.67 -1.42
CA GLN A 18 14.70 11.99 -1.74
C GLN A 18 15.35 11.40 -0.49
N LEU A 19 15.23 12.09 0.65
CA LEU A 19 15.74 11.62 1.94
C LEU A 19 15.04 10.31 2.39
N GLY A 20 13.72 10.23 2.18
CA GLY A 20 12.95 9.02 2.50
C GLY A 20 13.36 7.79 1.68
N LEU A 21 13.62 7.96 0.38
CA LEU A 21 14.14 6.88 -0.47
C LEU A 21 15.57 6.44 -0.09
N HIS A 22 16.43 7.39 0.25
CA HIS A 22 17.81 7.10 0.69
C HIS A 22 17.88 6.41 2.07
N LEU A 23 17.02 6.78 3.03
CA LEU A 23 16.95 6.15 4.35
C LEU A 23 16.30 4.76 4.31
N LEU A 24 15.30 4.55 3.45
CA LEU A 24 14.72 3.22 3.21
C LEU A 24 15.70 2.27 2.51
N GLN A 25 16.55 2.79 1.63
CA GLN A 25 17.72 2.07 1.13
C GLN A 25 18.70 1.74 2.26
N GLY A 26 18.79 2.59 3.29
CA GLY A 26 19.52 2.32 4.53
C GLY A 26 19.03 1.07 5.27
N CYS A 27 17.70 0.88 5.41
CA CYS A 27 17.14 -0.34 6.00
C CYS A 27 17.55 -1.61 5.24
N LEU A 28 17.46 -1.59 3.90
CA LEU A 28 17.84 -2.72 3.06
C LEU A 28 19.35 -3.00 3.10
N LEU A 29 20.17 -1.95 3.10
CA LEU A 29 21.62 -2.05 3.22
C LEU A 29 22.02 -2.69 4.55
N GLU A 30 21.43 -2.23 5.66
CA GLU A 30 21.73 -2.78 6.98
C GLU A 30 21.15 -4.18 7.18
N ALA A 31 20.02 -4.53 6.52
CA ALA A 31 19.53 -5.90 6.49
C ALA A 31 20.51 -6.85 5.80
N GLN A 32 21.07 -6.46 4.65
CA GLN A 32 22.12 -7.23 3.97
C GLN A 32 23.40 -7.35 4.81
N ARG A 33 23.78 -6.28 5.51
CA ARG A 33 24.92 -6.32 6.44
C ARG A 33 24.66 -7.29 7.59
N ALA A 34 23.45 -7.27 8.15
CA ALA A 34 23.03 -8.16 9.22
C ALA A 34 23.08 -9.64 8.79
N ASP A 35 22.60 -10.00 7.60
CA ASP A 35 22.72 -11.36 7.06
C ASP A 35 24.19 -11.81 6.99
N LYS A 36 25.07 -10.94 6.44
CA LYS A 36 26.49 -11.26 6.31
C LYS A 36 27.14 -11.51 7.67
N VAL A 37 26.83 -10.67 8.65
CA VAL A 37 27.31 -10.82 10.02
C VAL A 37 26.78 -12.10 10.66
N ALA A 38 25.48 -12.38 10.54
CA ALA A 38 24.89 -13.61 11.06
C ALA A 38 25.54 -14.85 10.44
N PHE A 39 25.79 -14.84 9.12
CA PHE A 39 26.51 -15.90 8.43
C PHE A 39 27.93 -16.10 8.97
N HIS A 40 28.69 -15.01 9.17
CA HIS A 40 30.02 -15.08 9.77
C HIS A 40 29.99 -15.67 11.20
N LEU A 41 29.02 -15.28 12.02
CA LEU A 41 28.88 -15.77 13.40
C LEU A 41 28.49 -17.26 13.45
N VAL A 42 27.67 -17.76 12.51
CA VAL A 42 27.44 -19.20 12.34
C VAL A 42 28.73 -19.93 12.00
N GLY A 43 29.50 -19.40 11.03
CA GLY A 43 30.79 -19.97 10.66
C GLY A 43 31.80 -19.96 11.82
N LEU A 44 31.76 -18.92 12.66
CA LEU A 44 32.55 -18.84 13.89
C LEU A 44 32.14 -19.96 14.84
N ARG A 45 30.86 -20.06 15.17
CA ARG A 45 30.30 -21.08 16.08
C ARG A 45 30.71 -22.48 15.67
N ASN A 46 30.56 -22.83 14.40
CA ASN A 46 30.87 -24.18 13.88
C ASN A 46 32.36 -24.54 13.99
N SER A 47 33.22 -23.58 14.28
CA SER A 47 34.66 -23.78 14.43
C SER A 47 35.18 -23.67 15.86
N LEU A 48 34.28 -23.46 16.83
CA LEU A 48 34.59 -23.48 18.25
C LEU A 48 34.33 -24.89 18.82
N PRO A 49 35.10 -25.33 19.84
CA PRO A 49 34.88 -26.62 20.51
C PRO A 49 33.51 -26.70 21.21
N GLU A 50 33.05 -27.92 21.56
CA GLU A 50 31.69 -28.29 22.02
C GLU A 50 31.14 -27.62 23.31
N ALA A 51 31.66 -26.48 23.73
CA ALA A 51 31.05 -25.69 24.80
C ALA A 51 29.77 -25.00 24.28
N PRO A 52 28.69 -24.93 25.09
CA PRO A 52 27.48 -24.21 24.70
C PRO A 52 27.75 -22.70 24.67
N HIS A 53 28.00 -22.16 23.47
CA HIS A 53 28.11 -20.72 23.24
C HIS A 53 26.72 -20.07 23.14
N ALA A 54 25.92 -20.15 24.21
CA ALA A 54 24.53 -19.70 24.24
C ALA A 54 24.37 -18.23 23.80
N HIS A 55 25.22 -17.33 24.30
CA HIS A 55 25.19 -15.92 23.89
C HIS A 55 25.52 -15.70 22.41
N LEU A 56 26.38 -16.52 21.80
CA LEU A 56 26.67 -16.46 20.36
C LEU A 56 25.45 -16.88 19.54
N VAL A 57 24.76 -17.93 19.96
CA VAL A 57 23.53 -18.42 19.31
C VAL A 57 22.44 -17.35 19.38
N VAL A 58 22.16 -16.83 20.58
CA VAL A 58 21.13 -15.79 20.75
C VAL A 58 21.49 -14.53 19.97
N THR A 59 22.75 -14.07 20.02
CA THR A 59 23.18 -12.91 19.22
C THR A 59 22.96 -13.13 17.73
N THR A 60 23.31 -14.32 17.22
CA THR A 60 23.13 -14.64 15.80
C THR A 60 21.66 -14.61 15.39
N GLU A 61 20.77 -15.12 16.24
CA GLU A 61 19.35 -15.14 15.96
C GLU A 61 18.72 -13.76 16.01
N GLU A 62 19.04 -12.97 17.02
CA GLU A 62 18.56 -11.58 17.13
C GLU A 62 19.03 -10.71 15.95
N ILE A 63 20.23 -10.94 15.42
CA ILE A 63 20.70 -10.27 14.19
C ILE A 63 19.86 -10.66 12.97
N ARG A 64 19.43 -11.92 12.85
CA ARG A 64 18.53 -12.34 11.76
C ARG A 64 17.15 -11.70 11.89
N ILE A 65 16.64 -11.60 13.11
CA ILE A 65 15.38 -10.89 13.38
C ILE A 65 15.51 -9.42 12.98
N SER A 66 16.63 -8.76 13.30
CA SER A 66 16.89 -7.38 12.83
C SER A 66 16.84 -7.28 11.30
N ALA A 67 17.48 -8.23 10.60
CA ALA A 67 17.48 -8.25 9.14
C ALA A 67 16.07 -8.42 8.55
N GLN A 68 15.26 -9.30 9.16
CA GLN A 68 13.86 -9.49 8.78
C GLN A 68 13.03 -8.22 9.01
N LEU A 69 13.08 -7.64 10.21
CA LEU A 69 12.31 -6.45 10.57
C LEU A 69 12.67 -5.24 9.68
N LEU A 70 13.94 -5.06 9.34
CA LEU A 70 14.37 -4.01 8.42
C LEU A 70 13.80 -4.19 7.00
N ARG A 71 13.71 -5.44 6.51
CA ARG A 71 13.07 -5.72 5.21
C ARG A 71 11.57 -5.49 5.27
N GLU A 72 10.91 -5.91 6.35
CA GLU A 72 9.49 -5.66 6.58
C GLU A 72 9.20 -4.16 6.62
N LEU A 73 9.99 -3.36 7.35
CA LEU A 73 9.87 -1.90 7.36
C LEU A 73 10.07 -1.29 5.97
N ALA A 74 11.08 -1.75 5.22
CA ALA A 74 11.31 -1.32 3.84
C ALA A 74 10.17 -1.75 2.88
N GLU A 75 9.43 -2.81 3.20
CA GLU A 75 8.24 -3.23 2.46
C GLU A 75 7.00 -2.43 2.83
N TYR A 76 6.70 -2.33 4.13
CA TYR A 76 5.53 -1.60 4.63
C TYR A 76 5.61 -0.10 4.34
N SER A 77 6.82 0.45 4.19
CA SER A 77 7.00 1.84 3.75
C SER A 77 6.56 2.07 2.30
N GLN A 78 6.58 1.03 1.46
CA GLN A 78 6.07 1.11 0.10
C GLN A 78 4.53 1.10 0.08
N THR A 79 3.89 0.44 1.05
CA THR A 79 2.43 0.38 1.17
C THR A 79 1.86 1.53 1.99
N HIS A 80 2.62 2.10 2.92
CA HIS A 80 2.20 3.16 3.84
C HIS A 80 3.07 4.43 3.71
N PHE A 81 3.30 4.86 2.46
CA PHE A 81 4.23 5.95 2.11
C PHE A 81 3.95 7.26 2.87
N SER A 82 2.67 7.62 3.05
CA SER A 82 2.26 8.85 3.75
C SER A 82 2.73 8.93 5.21
N ARG A 83 3.08 7.78 5.81
CA ARG A 83 3.57 7.68 7.18
C ARG A 83 5.08 7.46 7.28
N VAL A 84 5.75 7.25 6.14
CA VAL A 84 7.21 7.13 6.10
C VAL A 84 7.87 8.32 6.79
N PRO A 85 7.48 9.60 6.54
CA PRO A 85 8.08 10.74 7.25
C PRO A 85 8.07 10.63 8.78
N VAL A 86 7.00 10.06 9.35
CA VAL A 86 6.87 9.87 10.82
C VAL A 86 7.87 8.83 11.33
N VAL A 87 8.17 7.80 10.54
CA VAL A 87 9.07 6.69 10.89
C VAL A 87 10.53 7.03 10.60
N LEU A 88 10.79 7.92 9.64
CA LEU A 88 12.15 8.32 9.23
C LEU A 88 12.96 8.91 10.39
N ASP A 89 12.38 9.82 11.17
CA ASP A 89 13.08 10.46 12.30
C ASP A 89 13.55 9.42 13.32
N TYR A 90 12.75 8.37 13.55
CA TYR A 90 13.13 7.29 14.44
C TYR A 90 14.12 6.31 13.81
N LEU A 91 14.08 6.09 12.49
CA LEU A 91 15.09 5.30 11.78
C LEU A 91 16.48 5.95 11.87
N GLU A 92 16.55 7.29 11.84
CA GLU A 92 17.80 8.03 12.05
C GLU A 92 18.39 7.84 13.46
N ILE A 93 17.56 7.50 14.44
CA ILE A 93 18.00 7.18 15.81
C ILE A 93 18.68 5.80 15.84
N ILE A 94 18.04 4.79 15.25
CA ILE A 94 18.45 3.37 15.40
C ILE A 94 19.46 2.89 14.36
N LEU A 95 19.33 3.28 13.09
CA LEU A 95 20.17 2.73 12.01
C LEU A 95 21.68 2.98 12.24
N PRO A 96 22.14 4.16 12.70
CA PRO A 96 23.56 4.36 13.01
C PRO A 96 24.07 3.44 14.14
N CYS A 97 23.27 3.23 15.18
CA CYS A 97 23.61 2.36 16.31
C CYS A 97 23.70 0.89 15.88
N LEU A 98 22.74 0.43 15.06
CA LEU A 98 22.73 -0.90 14.48
C LEU A 98 23.93 -1.11 13.55
N SER A 99 24.15 -0.18 12.62
CA SER A 99 25.26 -0.24 11.65
C SER A 99 26.61 -0.30 12.36
N ARG A 100 26.80 0.52 13.42
CA ARG A 100 28.02 0.49 14.22
C ARG A 100 28.22 -0.86 14.91
N SER A 101 27.19 -1.44 15.54
CA SER A 101 27.28 -2.78 16.13
C SER A 101 27.68 -3.86 15.11
N LEU A 102 27.07 -3.86 13.92
CA LEU A 102 27.36 -4.84 12.87
C LEU A 102 28.79 -4.69 12.31
N ARG A 103 29.28 -3.45 12.19
CA ARG A 103 30.66 -3.16 11.77
C ARG A 103 31.66 -3.62 12.82
N ASP A 104 31.44 -3.30 14.09
CA ASP A 104 32.35 -3.71 15.17
C ASP A 104 32.45 -5.25 15.26
N ILE A 105 31.33 -5.97 15.12
CA ILE A 105 31.33 -7.45 15.02
C ILE A 105 32.19 -7.91 13.85
N THR A 106 32.04 -7.28 12.69
CA THR A 106 32.82 -7.62 11.49
C THR A 106 34.31 -7.40 11.73
N THR A 107 34.69 -6.26 12.32
CA THR A 107 36.09 -5.95 12.67
C THR A 107 36.68 -6.98 13.62
N HIS A 108 35.96 -7.37 14.68
CA HIS A 108 36.43 -8.41 15.59
C HIS A 108 36.52 -9.80 14.93
N TYR A 109 35.57 -10.14 14.06
CA TYR A 109 35.57 -11.40 13.33
C TYR A 109 36.75 -11.51 12.35
N GLU A 110 37.08 -10.41 11.69
CA GLU A 110 38.15 -10.31 10.68
C GLU A 110 39.56 -10.18 11.28
N ASP A 111 39.70 -9.97 12.60
CA ASP A 111 40.99 -9.86 13.29
C ASP A 111 41.79 -11.17 13.24
N ARG A 112 42.63 -11.31 12.21
CA ARG A 112 43.45 -12.51 11.96
C ARG A 112 44.57 -12.72 12.98
N THR A 113 44.86 -11.73 13.82
CA THR A 113 45.91 -11.84 14.85
C THR A 113 45.48 -12.75 16.02
N LEU A 114 44.18 -13.02 16.14
CA LEU A 114 43.59 -13.83 17.21
C LEU A 114 43.08 -15.17 16.69
N THR A 115 43.12 -16.19 17.55
CA THR A 115 42.40 -17.45 17.35
C THR A 115 40.90 -17.20 17.30
N LYS A 116 40.13 -18.07 16.64
CA LYS A 116 38.68 -17.92 16.50
C LYS A 116 37.96 -17.82 17.85
N GLU A 117 38.41 -18.59 18.84
CA GLU A 117 37.89 -18.51 20.21
C GLU A 117 38.19 -17.17 20.88
N ASN A 118 39.42 -16.67 20.75
CA ASN A 118 39.80 -15.38 21.32
C ASN A 118 39.11 -14.21 20.60
N ARG A 119 38.77 -14.34 19.31
CA ARG A 119 37.91 -13.37 18.60
C ARG A 119 36.53 -13.28 19.24
N TRP A 120 35.87 -14.41 19.50
CA TRP A 120 34.57 -14.43 20.17
C TRP A 120 34.64 -13.81 21.57
N ARG A 121 35.59 -14.27 22.41
CA ARG A 121 35.74 -13.76 23.79
C ARG A 121 36.01 -12.26 23.80
N LYS A 122 36.97 -11.79 23.00
CA LYS A 122 37.33 -10.35 22.91
C LYS A 122 36.16 -9.52 22.40
N MET A 123 35.46 -9.98 21.36
CA MET A 123 34.28 -9.29 20.82
C MET A 123 33.18 -9.16 21.88
N TYR A 124 32.82 -10.27 22.53
CA TYR A 124 31.74 -10.29 23.52
C TYR A 124 32.06 -9.37 24.71
N HIS A 125 33.28 -9.46 25.27
CA HIS A 125 33.68 -8.62 26.39
C HIS A 125 33.80 -7.14 25.99
N SER A 126 34.55 -6.83 24.93
CA SER A 126 34.79 -5.45 24.49
C SER A 126 33.49 -4.73 24.18
N MET A 127 32.60 -5.39 23.43
CA MET A 127 31.32 -4.78 23.08
C MET A 127 30.39 -4.66 24.29
N THR A 128 30.40 -5.60 25.24
CA THR A 128 29.59 -5.49 26.46
C THR A 128 30.04 -4.32 27.34
N THR A 129 31.34 -4.08 27.46
CA THR A 129 31.90 -2.99 28.27
C THR A 129 31.63 -1.60 27.68
N GLU A 130 31.60 -1.46 26.35
CA GLU A 130 31.38 -0.19 25.62
C GLU A 130 30.00 0.45 25.90
N ALA A 131 28.99 -0.34 26.26
CA ALA A 131 27.58 0.05 26.22
C ALA A 131 26.91 0.09 27.59
N GLY A 132 27.59 0.61 28.61
CA GLY A 132 27.06 0.64 29.98
C GLY A 132 26.78 -0.76 30.55
N GLY A 133 27.48 -1.79 30.05
CA GLY A 133 27.29 -3.19 30.44
C GLY A 133 26.22 -3.94 29.65
N LEU A 134 25.58 -3.33 28.65
CA LEU A 134 24.57 -4.02 27.84
C LEU A 134 25.22 -5.09 26.96
N SER A 135 24.90 -6.36 27.25
CA SER A 135 25.45 -7.50 26.51
C SER A 135 25.03 -7.48 25.04
N LEU A 136 25.85 -8.09 24.18
CA LEU A 136 25.60 -8.10 22.75
C LEU A 136 24.22 -8.66 22.36
N PRO A 137 23.72 -9.78 22.94
CA PRO A 137 22.34 -10.23 22.70
C PRO A 137 21.30 -9.18 23.09
N GLN A 138 21.39 -8.63 24.31
CA GLN A 138 20.42 -7.65 24.81
C GLN A 138 20.36 -6.38 23.95
N ARG A 139 21.49 -6.00 23.35
CA ARG A 139 21.55 -4.88 22.42
C ARG A 139 20.71 -5.13 21.16
N PHE A 140 20.78 -6.31 20.56
CA PHE A 140 19.96 -6.63 19.40
C PHE A 140 18.49 -6.87 19.77
N ILE A 141 18.19 -7.39 20.96
CA ILE A 141 16.82 -7.44 21.49
C ILE A 141 16.23 -6.03 21.57
N LEU A 142 16.99 -5.07 22.11
CA LEU A 142 16.59 -3.67 22.19
C LEU A 142 16.29 -3.08 20.79
N TYR A 143 17.18 -3.35 19.83
CA TYR A 143 16.99 -2.92 18.44
C TYR A 143 15.73 -3.53 17.81
N ASN A 144 15.53 -4.83 17.99
CA ASN A 144 14.38 -5.57 17.45
C ASN A 144 13.06 -5.08 18.03
N HIS A 145 13.04 -4.79 19.34
CA HIS A 145 11.86 -4.23 19.98
C HIS A 145 11.51 -2.86 19.39
N PHE A 146 12.50 -1.98 19.20
CA PHE A 146 12.27 -0.68 18.58
C PHE A 146 11.81 -0.78 17.12
N LEU A 147 12.43 -1.64 16.31
CA LEU A 147 12.04 -1.88 14.92
C LEU A 147 10.61 -2.45 14.82
N THR A 148 10.20 -3.28 15.77
CA THR A 148 8.82 -3.82 15.86
C THR A 148 7.82 -2.70 16.13
N LEU A 149 8.10 -1.81 17.09
CA LEU A 149 7.25 -0.65 17.38
C LEU A 149 7.15 0.30 16.19
N LEU A 150 8.25 0.49 15.44
CA LEU A 150 8.23 1.26 14.19
C LEU A 150 7.34 0.62 13.12
N ARG A 151 7.35 -0.71 13.01
CA ARG A 151 6.49 -1.45 12.07
C ARG A 151 5.02 -1.28 12.45
N GLU A 152 4.71 -1.35 13.74
CA GLU A 152 3.37 -1.18 14.27
C GLU A 152 2.86 0.25 14.06
N LEU A 153 3.71 1.26 14.28
CA LEU A 153 3.41 2.66 13.99
C LEU A 153 3.11 2.86 12.50
N LEU A 154 3.96 2.32 11.63
CA LEU A 154 3.81 2.41 10.17
C LEU A 154 2.49 1.80 9.69
N THR A 155 2.13 0.64 10.24
CA THR A 155 0.94 -0.13 9.84
C THR A 155 -0.35 0.29 10.55
N ARG A 156 -0.30 1.18 11.57
CA ARG A 156 -1.43 1.49 12.49
C ARG A 156 -1.95 0.21 13.17
N SER A 157 -1.03 -0.58 13.70
CA SER A 157 -1.40 -1.73 14.52
C SER A 157 -2.18 -1.27 15.75
N PRO A 158 -3.30 -1.93 16.11
CA PRO A 158 -4.00 -1.65 17.36
C PRO A 158 -3.15 -1.96 18.61
N ASN A 159 -2.06 -2.72 18.44
CA ASN A 159 -1.15 -3.08 19.51
C ASN A 159 -0.02 -2.05 19.72
N PHE A 160 0.02 -0.98 18.93
CA PHE A 160 1.06 0.03 19.03
C PHE A 160 1.00 0.76 20.38
N ASP A 161 2.09 0.71 21.14
CA ASP A 161 2.24 1.43 22.42
C ASP A 161 3.32 2.52 22.32
N PHE A 162 2.86 3.78 22.38
CA PHE A 162 3.72 4.95 22.33
C PHE A 162 4.64 5.06 23.56
N ASN A 163 4.19 4.65 24.75
CA ASN A 163 4.99 4.76 25.96
C ASN A 163 6.18 3.79 25.91
N SER A 164 5.94 2.57 25.44
CA SER A 164 6.99 1.60 25.15
C SER A 164 7.97 2.14 24.11
N MET A 165 7.48 2.77 23.03
CA MET A 165 8.33 3.35 21.99
C MET A 165 9.26 4.43 22.54
N GLU A 166 8.75 5.33 23.37
CA GLU A 166 9.53 6.43 23.95
C GLU A 166 10.56 5.93 24.97
N SER A 167 10.20 4.94 25.80
CA SER A 167 11.13 4.29 26.74
C SER A 167 12.31 3.65 26.01
N VAL A 168 12.03 2.89 24.96
CA VAL A 168 13.06 2.22 24.15
C VAL A 168 13.91 3.22 23.38
N ARG A 169 13.30 4.31 22.89
CA ARG A 169 14.01 5.43 22.23
C ARG A 169 15.06 6.02 23.17
N LEU A 170 14.71 6.27 24.44
CA LEU A 170 15.64 6.82 25.43
C LEU A 170 16.81 5.87 25.70
N GLN A 171 16.55 4.56 25.80
CA GLN A 171 17.61 3.55 25.96
C GLN A 171 18.56 3.51 24.76
N ILE A 172 18.04 3.61 23.53
CA ILE A 172 18.87 3.67 22.32
C ILE A 172 19.68 4.97 22.27
N MET A 173 19.12 6.10 22.72
CA MET A 173 19.84 7.38 22.80
C MET A 173 20.99 7.34 23.81
N GLN A 174 20.80 6.71 24.98
CA GLN A 174 21.88 6.48 25.93
C GLN A 174 22.99 5.60 25.35
N LEU A 175 22.62 4.53 24.64
CA LEU A 175 23.57 3.68 23.93
C LEU A 175 24.32 4.45 22.83
N ARG A 176 23.62 5.34 22.12
CA ARG A 176 24.20 6.18 21.07
C ARG A 176 25.26 7.12 21.64
N GLU A 177 24.95 7.78 22.76
CA GLU A 177 25.84 8.68 23.49
C GLU A 177 27.07 7.95 24.02
N ALA A 178 26.88 6.81 24.69
CA ALA A 178 27.98 5.98 25.21
C ALA A 178 28.98 5.55 24.13
N ARG A 179 28.53 5.44 22.87
CA ARG A 179 29.34 5.02 21.72
C ARG A 179 29.86 6.18 20.87
N GLY A 180 29.68 7.42 21.33
CA GLY A 180 30.15 8.62 20.64
C GLY A 180 29.52 8.82 19.26
N ILE A 181 28.33 8.25 19.02
CA ILE A 181 27.60 8.46 17.77
C ILE A 181 26.89 9.82 17.88
N PRO A 182 27.08 10.75 16.93
CA PRO A 182 26.50 12.10 17.03
C PRO A 182 24.98 12.03 17.12
N PRO A 183 24.31 12.93 17.86
CA PRO A 183 22.85 12.96 17.94
C PRO A 183 22.24 13.13 16.53
N PRO A 184 21.01 12.63 16.29
CA PRO A 184 20.37 12.79 15.00
C PRO A 184 20.22 14.29 14.66
N PRO A 185 20.43 14.70 13.39
CA PRO A 185 20.20 16.07 12.96
C PRO A 185 18.71 16.41 13.15
N ILE A 186 18.42 17.28 14.12
CA ILE A 186 17.09 17.50 14.71
C ILE A 186 15.98 17.79 13.68
N ARG A 187 14.83 17.09 13.81
CA ARG A 187 13.46 17.59 13.62
C ARG A 187 12.39 16.98 14.56
N LEU A 188 12.75 16.52 15.76
CA LEU A 188 11.73 16.21 16.77
C LEU A 188 11.34 17.50 17.50
N ASN A 189 10.34 18.21 16.97
CA ASN A 189 9.67 19.26 17.74
C ASN A 189 8.99 18.60 18.95
N PRO A 190 9.30 18.99 20.20
CA PRO A 190 8.70 18.42 21.41
C PRO A 190 7.20 18.74 21.57
N THR A 191 6.58 19.37 20.57
CA THR A 191 5.19 19.84 20.58
C THR A 191 4.23 18.97 19.75
N ILE A 192 4.68 17.91 19.09
CA ILE A 192 3.75 16.96 18.43
C ILE A 192 3.14 16.08 19.52
N ARG A 193 2.07 16.58 20.13
CA ARG A 193 1.22 15.80 21.04
C ARG A 193 0.71 14.56 20.30
N PRO A 194 0.60 13.40 20.99
CA PRO A 194 0.06 12.15 20.43
C PRO A 194 -1.29 12.33 19.73
N ASP A 195 -2.09 13.30 20.20
CA ASP A 195 -3.38 13.66 19.62
C ASP A 195 -3.27 14.03 18.14
N VAL A 196 -2.20 14.67 17.67
CA VAL A 196 -2.05 15.07 16.26
C VAL A 196 -1.71 13.89 15.33
N ILE A 197 -1.13 12.81 15.87
CA ILE A 197 -0.80 11.59 15.12
C ILE A 197 -2.04 10.67 14.99
N LEU A 198 -2.98 10.79 15.93
CA LEU A 198 -4.20 9.97 16.02
C LEU A 198 -5.48 10.68 15.55
N ASP A 199 -5.47 12.01 15.42
CA ASP A 199 -6.65 12.78 14.99
C ASP A 199 -6.78 12.75 13.44
N ASP A 200 -7.57 11.78 12.97
CA ASP A 200 -7.92 11.51 11.57
C ASP A 200 -8.59 12.72 10.86
N SER A 201 -9.00 13.74 11.62
CA SER A 201 -9.75 14.90 11.10
C SER A 201 -8.87 15.97 10.44
N ASN A 202 -7.62 16.17 10.88
CA ASN A 202 -6.76 17.24 10.36
C ASN A 202 -5.71 16.77 9.34
N LEU A 203 -5.31 15.48 9.36
CA LEU A 203 -4.34 14.93 8.40
C LEU A 203 -4.98 14.57 7.04
N THR A 204 -6.29 14.36 6.99
CA THR A 204 -7.02 13.92 5.78
C THR A 204 -7.15 15.00 4.71
N SER A 205 -6.86 16.27 5.02
CA SER A 205 -6.85 17.33 4.01
C SER A 205 -5.59 17.34 3.13
N SER A 206 -4.51 16.63 3.49
CA SER A 206 -3.28 16.57 2.69
C SER A 206 -3.05 15.22 2.00
N VAL A 207 -3.73 14.15 2.44
CA VAL A 207 -3.60 12.80 1.89
C VAL A 207 -4.44 12.69 0.62
N HIS A 208 -3.78 12.35 -0.49
CA HIS A 208 -4.43 12.15 -1.78
C HIS A 208 -5.30 10.88 -1.74
N TRP A 209 -6.53 10.94 -2.27
CA TRP A 209 -7.49 9.81 -2.24
C TRP A 209 -6.89 8.46 -2.67
N ALA A 210 -6.02 8.46 -3.68
CA ALA A 210 -5.38 7.24 -4.21
C ALA A 210 -4.45 6.52 -3.20
N GLU A 211 -3.89 7.25 -2.22
CA GLU A 211 -3.10 6.65 -1.13
C GLU A 211 -3.98 5.84 -0.16
N GLN A 212 -5.27 6.17 -0.08
CA GLN A 212 -6.21 5.55 0.84
C GLN A 212 -6.84 4.28 0.26
N ILE A 213 -7.17 4.26 -1.04
CA ILE A 213 -7.94 3.18 -1.67
C ILE A 213 -7.35 1.79 -1.40
N PHE A 214 -6.04 1.63 -1.57
CA PHE A 214 -5.36 0.35 -1.38
C PHE A 214 -4.94 0.09 0.07
N SER A 215 -5.10 1.08 0.95
CA SER A 215 -4.89 0.93 2.40
C SER A 215 -6.16 0.46 3.12
N LEU A 216 -7.34 0.63 2.50
CA LEU A 216 -8.61 0.17 3.06
C LEU A 216 -8.74 -1.36 2.95
N PRO A 217 -9.28 -2.04 3.99
CA PRO A 217 -9.51 -3.48 3.94
C PRO A 217 -10.51 -3.82 2.84
N LEU A 218 -10.33 -4.94 2.14
CA LEU A 218 -11.31 -5.42 1.17
C LEU A 218 -12.47 -6.12 1.91
N PRO A 219 -13.74 -5.77 1.64
CA PRO A 219 -14.88 -6.42 2.28
C PRO A 219 -15.08 -7.87 1.82
N SER A 220 -14.53 -8.21 0.65
CA SER A 220 -14.48 -9.55 0.08
C SER A 220 -13.21 -9.74 -0.73
N ARG A 221 -12.82 -11.00 -0.97
CA ARG A 221 -11.65 -11.39 -1.78
C ARG A 221 -12.09 -12.44 -2.80
N THR A 222 -12.89 -12.01 -3.76
CA THR A 222 -13.49 -12.90 -4.76
C THR A 222 -12.42 -13.34 -5.75
N ALA A 223 -12.07 -14.62 -5.72
CA ALA A 223 -10.97 -15.16 -6.51
C ALA A 223 -11.26 -15.11 -8.02
N LEU A 224 -10.30 -14.61 -8.80
CA LEU A 224 -10.34 -14.67 -10.26
C LEU A 224 -9.69 -15.98 -10.75
N LYS A 225 -10.34 -16.64 -11.72
CA LYS A 225 -9.82 -17.87 -12.36
C LYS A 225 -8.76 -17.54 -13.41
N HIS A 226 -7.96 -18.54 -13.79
CA HIS A 226 -6.94 -18.46 -14.84
C HIS A 226 -5.92 -17.33 -14.60
N GLN A 227 -5.18 -17.43 -13.50
CA GLN A 227 -4.13 -16.46 -13.17
C GLN A 227 -2.88 -16.75 -13.99
N HIS A 228 -2.48 -15.79 -14.80
CA HIS A 228 -1.19 -15.78 -15.47
C HIS A 228 -0.22 -14.87 -14.70
N SER A 229 1.08 -15.03 -14.94
CA SER A 229 2.07 -14.09 -14.40
C SER A 229 1.94 -12.75 -15.11
N SER A 230 2.03 -11.66 -14.34
CA SER A 230 2.07 -10.30 -14.89
C SER A 230 3.29 -10.12 -15.80
N LYS A 231 3.18 -9.29 -16.83
CA LYS A 231 4.25 -9.03 -17.79
C LYS A 231 4.39 -7.54 -18.07
N SER A 232 5.62 -7.09 -18.30
CA SER A 232 5.90 -5.77 -18.85
C SER A 232 6.58 -5.92 -20.21
N TYR A 233 6.10 -5.16 -21.19
CA TYR A 233 6.53 -5.23 -22.58
C TYR A 233 7.38 -4.03 -23.00
N GLY A 234 7.51 -3.03 -22.12
CA GLY A 234 8.44 -1.93 -22.29
C GLY A 234 7.96 -0.82 -23.25
N PRO A 235 8.86 0.11 -23.63
CA PRO A 235 10.31 -0.01 -23.59
C PRO A 235 10.87 0.01 -22.16
N HIS A 236 11.93 -0.76 -21.93
CA HIS A 236 12.64 -0.84 -20.66
C HIS A 236 13.94 -0.06 -20.73
N LEU A 237 14.19 0.78 -19.73
CA LEU A 237 15.36 1.63 -19.63
C LEU A 237 16.02 1.44 -18.26
N PRO A 238 17.34 1.66 -18.14
CA PRO A 238 17.98 1.76 -16.83
C PRO A 238 17.51 3.02 -16.09
N TRP A 239 17.66 3.03 -14.76
CA TRP A 239 17.17 4.11 -13.90
C TRP A 239 17.65 5.50 -14.30
N ASN A 240 18.92 5.63 -14.69
CA ASN A 240 19.54 6.91 -15.08
C ASN A 240 18.91 7.57 -16.33
N GLN A 241 18.12 6.82 -17.10
CA GLN A 241 17.42 7.32 -18.28
C GLN A 241 15.93 7.63 -17.99
N ILE A 242 15.43 7.27 -16.80
CA ILE A 242 14.07 7.61 -16.37
C ILE A 242 14.06 9.02 -15.80
N ARG A 243 13.21 9.88 -16.37
CA ARG A 243 13.01 11.25 -15.89
C ARG A 243 11.85 11.31 -14.90
N MET A 244 12.04 10.72 -13.72
CA MET A 244 11.12 10.94 -12.59
C MET A 244 11.55 12.23 -11.86
N PRO A 245 10.68 13.24 -11.75
CA PRO A 245 11.00 14.46 -11.00
C PRO A 245 11.33 14.15 -9.53
N SER A 246 12.30 14.87 -8.95
CA SER A 246 12.70 14.68 -7.54
C SER A 246 11.62 15.11 -6.53
N ASP A 247 10.67 15.91 -6.97
CA ASP A 247 9.50 16.40 -6.24
C ASP A 247 8.23 15.58 -6.51
N ALA A 248 8.35 14.45 -7.22
CA ALA A 248 7.23 13.55 -7.48
C ALA A 248 6.66 12.96 -6.17
N ARG A 249 5.35 13.05 -6.00
CA ARG A 249 4.61 12.44 -4.89
C ARG A 249 4.16 11.04 -5.28
N VAL A 250 4.75 10.01 -4.67
CA VAL A 250 4.27 8.64 -4.83
C VAL A 250 2.89 8.50 -4.20
N LEU A 251 1.91 8.01 -4.98
CA LEU A 251 0.54 7.81 -4.55
C LEU A 251 0.31 6.39 -4.04
N PHE A 252 0.80 5.38 -4.75
CA PHE A 252 0.80 3.99 -4.27
C PHE A 252 1.77 3.13 -5.05
N MET A 253 2.10 1.97 -4.48
CA MET A 253 2.89 0.93 -5.12
C MET A 253 2.16 -0.41 -5.05
N ARG A 254 2.24 -1.20 -6.12
CA ARG A 254 1.64 -2.54 -6.21
C ARG A 254 2.66 -3.54 -6.73
N PRO A 255 3.08 -4.52 -5.92
CA PRO A 255 3.94 -5.60 -6.38
C PRO A 255 3.14 -6.66 -7.13
N PHE A 256 3.78 -7.28 -8.12
CA PHE A 256 3.28 -8.41 -8.88
C PHE A 256 4.39 -9.47 -9.02
N ASN A 257 3.99 -10.74 -9.19
CA ASN A 257 4.90 -11.87 -9.37
C ASN A 257 6.03 -11.90 -8.32
N GLU A 258 5.68 -11.97 -7.03
CA GLU A 258 6.69 -11.99 -5.94
C GLU A 258 7.70 -10.83 -6.03
N ARG A 259 7.22 -9.65 -6.43
CA ARG A 259 8.00 -8.40 -6.60
C ARG A 259 8.96 -8.36 -7.79
N GLN A 260 8.92 -9.35 -8.68
CA GLN A 260 9.61 -9.27 -9.97
C GLN A 260 9.14 -8.06 -10.78
N ILE A 261 7.86 -7.69 -10.65
CA ILE A 261 7.30 -6.45 -11.21
C ILE A 261 6.74 -5.61 -10.06
N THR A 262 6.94 -4.30 -10.12
CA THR A 262 6.30 -3.36 -9.19
C THR A 262 5.80 -2.16 -9.96
N LEU A 263 4.49 -1.92 -9.89
CA LEU A 263 3.87 -0.70 -10.37
C LEU A 263 4.01 0.37 -9.29
N ILE A 264 4.47 1.55 -9.69
CA ILE A 264 4.61 2.74 -8.87
C ILE A 264 3.79 3.81 -9.57
N VAL A 265 2.74 4.31 -8.91
CA VAL A 265 1.94 5.41 -9.42
C VAL A 265 2.29 6.65 -8.61
N TYR A 266 2.66 7.73 -9.31
CA TYR A 266 3.04 8.99 -8.69
C TYR A 266 2.42 10.18 -9.41
N GLN A 267 2.34 11.31 -8.72
CA GLN A 267 1.95 12.59 -9.29
C GLN A 267 3.19 13.48 -9.40
N SER A 268 3.43 14.02 -10.59
CA SER A 268 4.51 14.98 -10.83
C SER A 268 4.11 16.34 -10.25
N ALA A 269 4.97 16.99 -9.46
CA ALA A 269 4.63 18.32 -8.93
C ALA A 269 4.70 19.42 -10.01
N ARG A 270 5.41 19.17 -11.12
CA ARG A 270 5.55 20.08 -12.25
C ARG A 270 4.25 20.31 -13.01
N ASP A 271 3.55 19.23 -13.34
CA ASP A 271 2.34 19.23 -14.17
C ASP A 271 1.10 18.72 -13.42
N ARG A 272 1.26 18.28 -12.17
CA ARG A 272 0.20 17.67 -11.34
C ARG A 272 -0.44 16.44 -11.99
N CYS A 273 0.22 15.83 -12.98
CA CYS A 273 -0.31 14.70 -13.72
C CYS A 273 0.15 13.37 -13.10
N PRO A 274 -0.72 12.34 -13.14
CA PRO A 274 -0.37 10.99 -12.70
C PRO A 274 0.46 10.24 -13.74
N TYR A 275 1.49 9.55 -13.26
CA TYR A 275 2.42 8.73 -14.02
C TYR A 275 2.51 7.32 -13.45
N PHE A 276 2.69 6.36 -14.34
CA PHE A 276 2.78 4.94 -14.06
C PHE A 276 4.19 4.47 -14.41
N LEU A 277 4.92 4.03 -13.39
CA LEU A 277 6.27 3.52 -13.50
C LEU A 277 6.29 2.04 -13.14
N LEU A 278 6.75 1.20 -14.05
CA LEU A 278 7.03 -0.21 -13.79
C LEU A 278 8.51 -0.38 -13.50
N ARG A 279 8.82 -1.00 -12.36
CA ARG A 279 10.13 -1.60 -12.09
C ARG A 279 10.03 -3.10 -12.33
N ILE A 280 10.95 -3.65 -13.13
CA ILE A 280 11.06 -5.09 -13.40
C ILE A 280 12.46 -5.57 -13.08
N TYR A 281 12.60 -6.75 -12.49
CA TYR A 281 13.89 -7.43 -12.39
C TYR A 281 14.10 -8.35 -13.60
N HIS A 282 15.21 -8.15 -14.30
CA HIS A 282 15.64 -9.01 -15.40
C HIS A 282 17.12 -9.34 -15.20
N MET A 283 17.45 -10.63 -15.14
CA MET A 283 18.81 -11.13 -14.89
C MET A 283 19.45 -10.49 -13.64
N GLY A 284 18.68 -10.35 -12.55
CA GLY A 284 19.13 -9.77 -11.29
C GLY A 284 19.28 -8.24 -11.27
N SER A 285 19.08 -7.56 -12.40
CA SER A 285 19.18 -6.10 -12.52
C SER A 285 17.80 -5.44 -12.66
N PRO A 286 17.56 -4.27 -12.05
CA PRO A 286 16.31 -3.55 -12.19
C PRO A 286 16.27 -2.74 -13.49
N TRP A 287 15.13 -2.85 -14.18
CA TRP A 287 14.79 -2.11 -15.39
C TRP A 287 13.46 -1.39 -15.20
N PHE A 288 13.27 -0.30 -15.93
CA PHE A 288 12.17 0.62 -15.68
C PHE A 288 11.42 0.97 -16.95
N SER A 289 10.10 1.16 -16.85
CA SER A 289 9.28 1.69 -17.93
C SER A 289 8.30 2.72 -17.37
N LEU A 290 8.29 3.92 -17.94
CA LEU A 290 7.50 5.06 -17.45
C LEU A 290 6.50 5.52 -18.52
N ARG A 291 5.24 5.73 -18.15
CA ARG A 291 4.21 6.34 -19.00
C ARG A 291 3.29 7.25 -18.20
N GLY A 292 2.87 8.37 -18.78
CA GLY A 292 1.79 9.17 -18.22
C GLY A 292 0.45 8.45 -18.33
N ALA A 293 -0.48 8.66 -17.39
CA ALA A 293 -1.82 8.07 -17.50
C ALA A 293 -2.56 8.52 -18.78
N HIS A 294 -2.29 9.73 -19.25
CA HIS A 294 -2.83 10.30 -20.50
C HIS A 294 -2.35 9.56 -21.77
N GLU A 295 -1.22 8.84 -21.70
CA GLU A 295 -0.62 8.11 -22.84
C GLU A 295 -1.10 6.66 -22.95
N LEU A 296 -1.78 6.16 -21.91
CA LEU A 296 -2.15 4.76 -21.79
C LEU A 296 -3.63 4.56 -22.07
N CYS A 297 -4.00 3.42 -22.68
CA CYS A 297 -5.37 2.90 -22.70
C CYS A 297 -5.46 1.65 -21.83
N VAL A 298 -6.63 1.34 -21.29
CA VAL A 298 -6.83 0.19 -20.39
C VAL A 298 -7.91 -0.72 -20.92
N GLU A 299 -7.66 -2.02 -20.85
CA GLU A 299 -8.61 -3.06 -21.19
C GLU A 299 -8.50 -4.20 -20.18
N ARG A 300 -9.62 -4.84 -19.84
CA ARG A 300 -9.60 -6.07 -19.04
C ARG A 300 -9.63 -7.28 -19.94
N GLU A 301 -8.70 -8.20 -19.70
CA GLU A 301 -8.67 -9.52 -20.30
C GLU A 301 -8.64 -10.56 -19.18
N GLY A 302 -9.77 -11.24 -18.96
CA GLY A 302 -9.93 -12.24 -17.90
C GLY A 302 -9.59 -11.69 -16.50
N SER A 303 -8.52 -12.22 -15.90
CA SER A 303 -8.02 -11.85 -14.56
C SER A 303 -7.03 -10.68 -14.57
N SER A 304 -6.88 -9.98 -15.69
CA SER A 304 -5.82 -9.00 -15.89
C SER A 304 -6.29 -7.67 -16.45
N LEU A 305 -5.54 -6.61 -16.14
CA LEU A 305 -5.62 -5.32 -16.80
C LEU A 305 -4.44 -5.15 -17.75
N GLN A 306 -4.77 -4.97 -19.02
CA GLN A 306 -3.86 -4.68 -20.09
C GLN A 306 -3.79 -3.17 -20.30
N PHE A 307 -2.58 -2.64 -20.22
CA PHE A 307 -2.30 -1.25 -20.50
C PHE A 307 -1.62 -1.15 -21.85
N TRP A 308 -2.19 -0.36 -22.76
CA TRP A 308 -1.72 -0.16 -24.11
C TRP A 308 -1.13 1.23 -24.27
N ARG A 309 -0.13 1.38 -25.13
CA ARG A 309 0.49 2.65 -25.50
C ARG A 309 0.51 2.79 -27.02
N TRP A 310 0.54 4.02 -27.51
CA TRP A 310 0.92 4.25 -28.91
C TRP A 310 2.42 4.05 -29.12
N SER A 311 2.81 3.50 -30.26
CA SER A 311 4.20 3.38 -30.69
C SER A 311 4.44 4.30 -31.89
N PRO A 312 5.07 5.48 -31.71
CA PRO A 312 5.33 6.40 -32.82
C PRO A 312 6.15 5.76 -33.94
N ASN A 313 7.15 4.95 -33.59
CA ASN A 313 8.04 4.30 -34.55
C ASN A 313 7.33 3.26 -35.43
N GLU A 314 6.25 2.66 -34.93
CA GLU A 314 5.54 1.57 -35.62
C GLU A 314 4.13 1.96 -36.06
N GLY A 315 3.68 3.17 -35.71
CA GLY A 315 2.36 3.68 -36.08
C GLY A 315 1.20 2.82 -35.57
N CYS A 316 1.35 2.12 -34.44
CA CYS A 316 0.33 1.21 -33.91
C CYS A 316 0.28 1.18 -32.38
N ALA A 317 -0.85 0.71 -31.85
CA ALA A 317 -1.01 0.44 -30.43
C ALA A 317 -0.22 -0.81 -30.02
N LYS A 318 0.48 -0.73 -28.90
CA LYS A 318 1.26 -1.82 -28.32
C LYS A 318 0.94 -2.03 -26.87
N LEU A 319 0.90 -3.30 -26.46
CA LEU A 319 0.80 -3.66 -25.06
C LEU A 319 2.04 -3.13 -24.33
N TRP A 320 1.83 -2.38 -23.26
CA TRP A 320 2.87 -1.85 -22.38
C TRP A 320 3.01 -2.73 -21.14
N ALA A 321 1.88 -3.15 -20.57
CA ALA A 321 1.84 -4.00 -19.39
C ALA A 321 0.60 -4.89 -19.38
N ASN A 322 0.75 -6.08 -18.83
CA ASN A 322 -0.35 -6.96 -18.48
C ASN A 322 -0.24 -7.29 -16.99
N LEU A 323 -1.11 -6.70 -16.17
CA LEU A 323 -1.08 -6.84 -14.71
C LEU A 323 -2.20 -7.80 -14.28
N CYS A 324 -1.82 -8.95 -13.73
CA CYS A 324 -2.75 -10.00 -13.30
C CYS A 324 -3.09 -9.85 -11.81
N PHE A 325 -4.38 -9.93 -11.50
CA PHE A 325 -4.91 -9.76 -10.15
C PHE A 325 -5.43 -11.07 -9.59
N MET A 326 -5.28 -11.24 -8.27
CA MET A 326 -5.76 -12.43 -7.58
C MET A 326 -7.26 -12.34 -7.29
N THR A 327 -7.73 -11.13 -7.00
CA THR A 327 -9.11 -10.85 -6.61
C THR A 327 -9.77 -9.87 -7.57
N TRP A 328 -11.07 -10.05 -7.77
CA TRP A 328 -11.88 -9.16 -8.61
C TRP A 328 -11.91 -7.74 -8.04
N GLU A 329 -11.96 -7.60 -6.73
CA GLU A 329 -12.00 -6.31 -6.04
C GLU A 329 -10.74 -5.49 -6.33
N GLU A 330 -9.55 -6.08 -6.24
CA GLU A 330 -8.29 -5.38 -6.55
C GLU A 330 -8.22 -4.95 -8.02
N LEU A 331 -8.70 -5.79 -8.93
CA LEU A 331 -8.77 -5.48 -10.36
C LEU A 331 -9.66 -4.27 -10.62
N VAL A 332 -10.88 -4.27 -10.06
CA VAL A 332 -11.83 -3.16 -10.19
C VAL A 332 -11.27 -1.87 -9.58
N LEU A 333 -10.66 -1.93 -8.40
CA LEU A 333 -10.06 -0.76 -7.76
C LEU A 333 -8.93 -0.17 -8.61
N MET A 334 -8.05 -1.01 -9.15
CA MET A 334 -6.98 -0.54 -10.04
C MET A 334 -7.53 0.10 -11.31
N TYR A 335 -8.56 -0.50 -11.91
CA TYR A 335 -9.24 0.06 -13.08
C TYR A 335 -9.87 1.42 -12.78
N CYS A 336 -10.68 1.53 -11.73
CA CYS A 336 -11.33 2.80 -11.36
C CYS A 336 -10.32 3.89 -10.97
N CYS A 337 -9.21 3.52 -10.31
CA CYS A 337 -8.09 4.43 -10.06
C CYS A 337 -7.51 4.98 -11.38
N PHE A 338 -7.20 4.09 -12.33
CA PHE A 338 -6.65 4.49 -13.62
C PHE A 338 -7.60 5.42 -14.38
N VAL A 339 -8.89 5.06 -14.50
CA VAL A 339 -9.87 5.91 -15.19
C VAL A 339 -9.95 7.28 -14.53
N SER A 340 -10.00 7.32 -13.20
CA SER A 340 -10.06 8.57 -12.43
C SER A 340 -8.83 9.46 -12.61
N PHE A 341 -7.66 8.86 -12.79
CA PHE A 341 -6.44 9.57 -13.14
C PHE A 341 -6.47 10.09 -14.57
N LYS A 342 -6.91 9.27 -15.53
CA LYS A 342 -6.90 9.63 -16.95
C LYS A 342 -7.91 10.74 -17.27
N THR A 343 -9.13 10.66 -16.74
CA THR A 343 -10.20 11.63 -16.98
C THR A 343 -9.91 13.00 -16.38
N ARG A 344 -9.20 13.06 -15.24
CA ARG A 344 -8.83 14.32 -14.55
C ARG A 344 -7.46 14.85 -14.96
N ASN A 345 -6.81 14.23 -15.94
CA ASN A 345 -5.48 14.63 -16.38
C ASN A 345 -5.57 15.73 -17.44
N SER A 346 -4.94 16.88 -17.18
CA SER A 346 -4.94 18.03 -18.08
C SER A 346 -4.22 17.79 -19.42
N LEU A 347 -3.42 16.73 -19.52
CA LEU A 347 -2.75 16.29 -20.75
C LEU A 347 -3.60 15.30 -21.55
N THR A 348 -4.73 14.82 -21.02
CA THR A 348 -5.65 13.96 -21.74
C THR A 348 -6.51 14.79 -22.69
N VAL A 349 -6.29 14.64 -23.99
CA VAL A 349 -7.09 15.33 -25.03
C VAL A 349 -8.49 14.73 -25.13
N GLN A 350 -8.58 13.40 -25.13
CA GLN A 350 -9.84 12.67 -25.20
C GLN A 350 -9.68 11.31 -24.52
N VAL A 351 -10.69 10.90 -23.76
CA VAL A 351 -10.77 9.55 -23.19
C VAL A 351 -11.52 8.66 -24.16
N ALA A 352 -10.92 7.52 -24.52
CA ALA A 352 -11.56 6.53 -25.36
C ALA A 352 -12.77 5.92 -24.62
N THR A 353 -13.88 5.69 -25.30
CA THR A 353 -15.08 5.11 -24.67
C THR A 353 -14.80 3.71 -24.11
N GLU A 354 -13.89 3.00 -24.75
CA GLU A 354 -13.42 1.67 -24.37
C GLU A 354 -12.70 1.69 -23.01
N ASP A 355 -11.96 2.75 -22.69
CA ASP A 355 -11.31 2.91 -21.39
C ASP A 355 -12.35 3.08 -20.26
N LEU A 356 -13.54 3.61 -20.58
CA LEU A 356 -14.63 3.85 -19.63
C LEU A 356 -15.51 2.61 -19.39
N ILE A 357 -15.21 1.49 -20.04
CA ILE A 357 -15.95 0.24 -19.91
C ILE A 357 -15.02 -0.86 -19.39
N LEU A 358 -15.26 -1.33 -18.17
CA LEU A 358 -14.60 -2.53 -17.68
C LEU A 358 -15.24 -3.77 -18.33
N ARG A 359 -14.54 -4.38 -19.29
CA ARG A 359 -14.99 -5.63 -19.92
C ARG A 359 -15.24 -6.72 -18.87
N GLY A 360 -16.12 -7.67 -19.21
CA GLY A 360 -16.49 -8.75 -18.28
C GLY A 360 -17.45 -8.34 -17.17
N GLU A 361 -17.95 -7.09 -17.16
CA GLU A 361 -19.05 -6.69 -16.28
C GLU A 361 -20.32 -6.39 -17.09
N ARG A 362 -21.47 -6.86 -16.60
CA ARG A 362 -22.79 -6.48 -17.12
C ARG A 362 -23.45 -5.46 -16.22
N LYS A 363 -24.12 -4.49 -16.84
CA LYS A 363 -24.91 -3.48 -16.14
C LYS A 363 -26.29 -4.06 -15.83
N LEU A 364 -26.62 -4.21 -14.55
CA LEU A 364 -27.94 -4.67 -14.10
C LEU A 364 -28.91 -3.53 -13.86
N PHE A 365 -28.40 -2.37 -13.46
CA PHE A 365 -29.21 -1.21 -13.12
C PHE A 365 -28.43 0.09 -13.37
N GLN A 366 -29.15 1.14 -13.76
CA GLN A 366 -28.63 2.49 -13.79
C GLN A 366 -29.74 3.50 -13.47
N ALA A 367 -29.40 4.50 -12.66
CA ALA A 367 -30.29 5.62 -12.36
C ALA A 367 -29.51 6.88 -11.94
N ARG A 368 -30.20 8.01 -11.97
CA ARG A 368 -29.69 9.29 -11.46
C ARG A 368 -29.91 9.39 -9.95
N ILE A 369 -28.88 9.79 -9.24
CA ILE A 369 -28.91 10.06 -7.80
C ILE A 369 -28.39 11.48 -7.53
N VAL A 370 -28.82 12.05 -6.40
CA VAL A 370 -28.20 13.21 -5.77
C VAL A 370 -27.33 12.68 -4.63
N ASP A 371 -26.04 12.95 -4.72
CA ASP A 371 -25.04 12.46 -3.79
C ASP A 371 -23.96 13.54 -3.60
N ASP A 372 -23.65 13.79 -2.35
CA ASP A 372 -22.85 14.92 -1.86
C ASP A 372 -23.24 16.30 -2.46
N GLY A 373 -24.54 16.51 -2.72
CA GLY A 373 -25.04 17.74 -3.34
C GLY A 373 -24.87 17.80 -4.87
N PHE A 374 -24.25 16.79 -5.48
CA PHE A 374 -24.04 16.69 -6.92
C PHE A 374 -24.91 15.61 -7.55
N MET A 375 -25.14 15.75 -8.85
CA MET A 375 -25.84 14.75 -9.64
C MET A 375 -24.87 13.66 -10.12
N HIS A 376 -25.17 12.40 -9.81
CA HIS A 376 -24.36 11.26 -10.22
C HIS A 376 -25.20 10.18 -10.92
N SER A 377 -24.54 9.38 -11.75
CA SER A 377 -25.08 8.14 -12.28
C SER A 377 -24.72 7.01 -11.32
N LEU A 378 -25.71 6.41 -10.66
CA LEU A 378 -25.54 5.17 -9.91
C LEU A 378 -25.75 3.98 -10.85
N ILE A 379 -24.82 3.04 -10.83
CA ILE A 379 -24.82 1.84 -11.66
C ILE A 379 -24.60 0.62 -10.75
N VAL A 380 -25.33 -0.46 -11.01
CA VAL A 380 -25.04 -1.78 -10.42
C VAL A 380 -24.42 -2.66 -11.50
N TYR A 381 -23.18 -3.06 -11.27
CA TYR A 381 -22.45 -3.98 -12.14
C TYR A 381 -22.42 -5.37 -11.53
N GLU A 382 -22.50 -6.39 -12.39
CA GLU A 382 -22.23 -7.78 -12.05
C GLU A 382 -21.07 -8.29 -12.90
N ASP A 383 -20.05 -8.86 -12.27
CA ASP A 383 -18.98 -9.56 -12.96
C ASP A 383 -19.50 -10.87 -13.57
N THR A 384 -19.27 -11.07 -14.87
CA THR A 384 -19.87 -12.20 -15.60
C THR A 384 -19.33 -13.55 -15.14
N MET A 385 -18.08 -13.61 -14.68
CA MET A 385 -17.39 -14.83 -14.28
C MET A 385 -17.61 -15.19 -12.81
N THR A 386 -17.46 -14.22 -11.91
CA THR A 386 -17.52 -14.44 -10.46
C THR A 386 -18.90 -14.19 -9.87
N LYS A 387 -19.79 -13.53 -10.62
CA LYS A 387 -21.10 -13.05 -10.15
C LYS A 387 -21.00 -12.01 -9.03
N GLY A 388 -19.81 -11.46 -8.79
CA GLY A 388 -19.61 -10.37 -7.85
C GLY A 388 -20.42 -9.14 -8.25
N LEU A 389 -21.07 -8.50 -7.27
CA LEU A 389 -21.88 -7.31 -7.48
C LEU A 389 -21.19 -6.08 -6.90
N ARG A 390 -21.20 -4.96 -7.63
CA ARG A 390 -20.70 -3.68 -7.12
C ARG A 390 -21.64 -2.54 -7.46
N LEU A 391 -21.75 -1.62 -6.52
CA LEU A 391 -22.30 -0.29 -6.73
C LEU A 391 -21.20 0.61 -7.27
N HIS A 392 -21.55 1.43 -8.25
CA HIS A 392 -20.63 2.38 -8.86
C HIS A 392 -21.33 3.71 -9.08
N ALA A 393 -20.78 4.77 -8.49
CA ALA A 393 -21.20 6.13 -8.78
C ALA A 393 -20.18 6.80 -9.69
N ALA A 394 -20.69 7.40 -10.75
CA ALA A 394 -19.91 8.18 -11.70
C ALA A 394 -20.54 9.55 -11.93
N VAL A 395 -19.72 10.52 -12.35
CA VAL A 395 -20.18 11.86 -12.71
C VAL A 395 -21.22 11.75 -13.82
N TRP A 396 -22.36 12.43 -13.63
CA TRP A 396 -23.52 12.33 -14.53
C TRP A 396 -23.28 13.02 -15.88
N ASP A 397 -22.72 14.24 -15.86
CA ASP A 397 -22.64 15.13 -17.02
C ASP A 397 -21.40 16.03 -16.93
N GLY A 398 -21.10 16.73 -18.04
CA GLY A 398 -19.94 17.59 -18.21
C GLY A 398 -18.69 16.85 -18.69
N GLU A 399 -17.55 17.53 -18.64
CA GLU A 399 -16.26 17.01 -19.15
C GLU A 399 -15.80 15.74 -18.44
N LEU A 400 -16.16 15.58 -17.16
CA LEU A 400 -15.82 14.41 -16.35
C LEU A 400 -16.89 13.32 -16.41
N ARG A 401 -17.88 13.38 -17.31
CA ARG A 401 -18.93 12.38 -17.43
C ARG A 401 -18.36 10.95 -17.44
N GLN A 402 -19.00 10.05 -16.69
CA GLN A 402 -18.57 8.65 -16.46
C GLN A 402 -17.28 8.47 -15.65
N CYS A 403 -16.62 9.55 -15.22
CA CYS A 403 -15.52 9.45 -14.29
C CYS A 403 -15.99 8.84 -12.95
N PRO A 404 -15.29 7.83 -12.40
CA PRO A 404 -15.59 7.29 -11.08
C PRO A 404 -15.57 8.36 -10.00
N VAL A 405 -16.58 8.31 -9.12
CA VAL A 405 -16.64 9.07 -7.86
C VAL A 405 -16.37 8.12 -6.71
N TRP A 406 -17.11 7.00 -6.65
CA TRP A 406 -16.85 5.93 -5.71
C TRP A 406 -17.35 4.57 -6.24
N THR A 407 -16.82 3.49 -5.66
CA THR A 407 -17.31 2.13 -5.86
C THR A 407 -17.48 1.44 -4.50
N ALA A 408 -18.42 0.51 -4.42
CA ALA A 408 -18.65 -0.30 -3.23
C ALA A 408 -18.98 -1.73 -3.63
N PHE A 409 -18.33 -2.70 -2.99
CA PHE A 409 -18.58 -4.12 -3.25
C PHE A 409 -19.74 -4.62 -2.40
N ILE A 410 -20.64 -5.36 -3.02
CA ILE A 410 -21.77 -5.98 -2.35
C ILE A 410 -21.36 -7.41 -1.99
N THR A 411 -21.29 -7.70 -0.70
CA THR A 411 -20.92 -9.03 -0.19
C THR A 411 -22.14 -9.76 0.38
N HIS A 412 -21.91 -10.85 1.13
CA HIS A 412 -22.94 -11.67 1.79
C HIS A 412 -23.98 -10.89 2.61
N GLN A 413 -23.62 -9.70 3.12
CA GLN A 413 -24.53 -8.81 3.86
C GLN A 413 -25.83 -8.49 3.10
N SER A 414 -25.83 -8.50 1.76
CA SER A 414 -27.03 -8.20 0.97
C SER A 414 -28.14 -9.24 1.07
N ALA A 415 -27.84 -10.45 1.52
CA ALA A 415 -28.84 -11.49 1.79
C ALA A 415 -29.74 -11.13 2.99
N SER A 416 -29.30 -10.20 3.84
CA SER A 416 -30.10 -9.76 4.99
C SER A 416 -31.23 -8.82 4.53
N PRO A 417 -32.49 -9.06 4.92
CA PRO A 417 -33.58 -8.14 4.61
C PRO A 417 -33.42 -6.78 5.31
N LYS A 418 -32.51 -6.69 6.30
CA LYS A 418 -32.17 -5.44 6.99
C LYS A 418 -31.08 -4.63 6.28
N TRP A 419 -30.42 -5.21 5.27
CA TRP A 419 -29.35 -4.54 4.54
C TRP A 419 -29.88 -3.32 3.77
N ILE A 420 -31.02 -3.48 3.09
CA ILE A 420 -31.64 -2.43 2.28
C ILE A 420 -32.98 -2.00 2.88
N LYS A 421 -33.07 -0.73 3.28
CA LYS A 421 -34.30 -0.14 3.81
C LYS A 421 -34.73 1.07 2.97
N ARG A 422 -35.93 1.03 2.42
CA ARG A 422 -36.55 2.22 1.80
C ARG A 422 -36.99 3.17 2.91
N VAL A 423 -36.47 4.40 2.91
CA VAL A 423 -36.77 5.41 3.94
C VAL A 423 -37.73 6.50 3.45
N SER A 424 -37.82 6.72 2.15
CA SER A 424 -38.84 7.58 1.53
C SER A 424 -39.16 7.13 0.10
N LYS A 425 -40.01 7.89 -0.62
CA LYS A 425 -40.31 7.65 -2.02
C LYS A 425 -39.06 7.60 -2.91
N THR A 426 -38.06 8.41 -2.58
CA THR A 426 -36.84 8.62 -3.38
C THR A 426 -35.56 8.21 -2.67
N LYS A 427 -35.63 7.64 -1.46
CA LYS A 427 -34.45 7.37 -0.63
C LYS A 427 -34.37 5.93 -0.16
N VAL A 428 -33.17 5.37 -0.26
CA VAL A 428 -32.82 4.03 0.22
C VAL A 428 -31.64 4.15 1.16
N ARG A 429 -31.64 3.36 2.21
CA ARG A 429 -30.54 3.24 3.17
C ARG A 429 -29.95 1.84 3.11
N LEU A 430 -28.62 1.78 3.04
CA LEU A 430 -27.83 0.57 2.99
C LEU A 430 -26.99 0.44 4.26
N ALA A 431 -27.02 -0.73 4.89
CA ALA A 431 -26.15 -1.06 6.03
C ALA A 431 -24.78 -1.58 5.58
N ASP A 432 -23.75 -1.34 6.39
CA ASP A 432 -22.42 -1.95 6.29
C ASP A 432 -21.71 -1.79 4.93
N VAL A 433 -22.02 -0.71 4.21
CA VAL A 433 -21.38 -0.41 2.91
C VAL A 433 -20.06 0.31 3.13
N GLN A 434 -18.98 -0.23 2.58
CA GLN A 434 -17.68 0.43 2.51
C GLN A 434 -17.48 1.04 1.12
N LEU A 435 -17.18 2.35 1.09
CA LEU A 435 -16.90 3.07 -0.15
C LEU A 435 -15.40 3.16 -0.41
N TYR A 436 -15.02 3.05 -1.67
CA TYR A 436 -13.72 3.44 -2.19
C TYR A 436 -13.92 4.68 -3.06
N VAL A 437 -13.36 5.80 -2.63
CA VAL A 437 -13.62 7.13 -3.20
C VAL A 437 -12.44 7.55 -4.09
N PHE A 438 -12.73 8.04 -5.29
CA PHE A 438 -11.75 8.37 -6.34
C PHE A 438 -11.63 9.88 -6.64
N CYS A 439 -12.10 10.73 -5.73
CA CYS A 439 -11.91 12.18 -5.79
C CYS A 439 -11.75 12.78 -4.39
N GLN A 440 -11.06 13.92 -4.30
CA GLN A 440 -10.75 14.56 -3.02
C GLN A 440 -11.94 15.33 -2.44
N GLU A 441 -12.81 15.80 -3.34
CA GLU A 441 -13.91 16.69 -3.02
C GLU A 441 -15.09 15.96 -2.37
N TYR A 442 -15.22 14.64 -2.60
CA TYR A 442 -16.36 13.86 -2.12
C TYR A 442 -16.31 13.61 -0.61
N ARG A 443 -17.40 13.96 0.07
CA ARG A 443 -17.57 13.83 1.53
C ARG A 443 -18.63 12.78 1.85
N GLN A 444 -18.19 11.52 1.99
CA GLN A 444 -19.11 10.41 2.32
C GLN A 444 -19.93 10.64 3.60
N GLN A 445 -19.46 11.46 4.55
CA GLN A 445 -20.19 11.79 5.78
C GLN A 445 -21.55 12.43 5.51
N ASN A 446 -21.68 13.15 4.39
CA ASN A 446 -22.91 13.82 4.01
C ASN A 446 -24.04 12.82 3.67
N GLN A 447 -23.71 11.54 3.47
CA GLN A 447 -24.64 10.46 3.14
C GLN A 447 -24.75 9.42 4.25
N ARG A 448 -23.88 9.48 5.26
CA ARG A 448 -23.95 8.60 6.44
C ARG A 448 -25.00 9.14 7.41
N ARG A 449 -25.90 8.29 7.89
CA ARG A 449 -27.01 8.66 8.79
C ARG A 449 -27.14 7.70 9.96
N GLY A 450 -27.47 8.27 11.13
CA GLY A 450 -27.71 7.54 12.37
C GLY A 450 -26.43 7.04 13.06
N ALA A 451 -26.57 6.51 14.27
CA ALA A 451 -25.44 6.05 15.09
C ALA A 451 -24.62 4.92 14.45
N ALA A 452 -25.26 4.09 13.60
CA ALA A 452 -24.60 2.99 12.88
C ALA A 452 -23.93 3.42 11.55
N GLY A 453 -24.00 4.70 11.16
CA GLY A 453 -23.35 5.18 9.93
C GLY A 453 -23.88 4.55 8.63
N ALA A 454 -25.19 4.24 8.58
CA ALA A 454 -25.79 3.65 7.40
C ALA A 454 -25.77 4.64 6.22
N PHE A 455 -25.52 4.12 5.01
CA PHE A 455 -25.32 4.93 3.80
C PHE A 455 -26.66 5.20 3.10
N GLU A 456 -27.01 6.47 2.88
CA GLU A 456 -28.27 6.88 2.26
C GLU A 456 -28.06 7.30 0.80
N ILE A 457 -28.77 6.64 -0.10
CA ILE A 457 -28.81 6.94 -1.54
C ILE A 457 -30.11 7.70 -1.83
N CYS A 458 -29.99 8.89 -2.43
CA CYS A 458 -31.12 9.72 -2.83
C CYS A 458 -31.31 9.66 -4.35
N PHE A 459 -32.31 8.91 -4.82
CA PHE A 459 -32.67 8.84 -6.24
C PHE A 459 -33.46 10.08 -6.67
N VAL A 460 -33.31 10.47 -7.93
CA VAL A 460 -34.12 11.55 -8.52
C VAL A 460 -35.56 11.10 -8.81
N SER A 461 -35.77 9.81 -9.06
CA SER A 461 -37.08 9.25 -9.39
C SER A 461 -37.48 8.17 -8.38
N GLU A 462 -38.77 8.16 -8.01
CA GLU A 462 -39.38 7.10 -7.21
C GLU A 462 -39.30 5.74 -7.92
N GLU A 463 -39.49 5.71 -9.24
CA GLU A 463 -39.40 4.47 -10.02
C GLU A 463 -38.00 3.86 -9.94
N ALA A 464 -36.95 4.70 -9.97
CA ALA A 464 -35.58 4.25 -9.79
C ALA A 464 -35.35 3.63 -8.40
N THR A 465 -35.95 4.21 -7.36
CA THR A 465 -35.90 3.69 -5.99
C THR A 465 -36.55 2.31 -5.89
N LYS A 466 -37.71 2.13 -6.52
CA LYS A 466 -38.45 0.87 -6.54
C LYS A 466 -37.64 -0.23 -7.23
N ARG A 467 -37.21 0.00 -8.49
CA ARG A 467 -36.41 -0.98 -9.25
C ARG A 467 -35.09 -1.33 -8.58
N PHE A 468 -34.43 -0.35 -7.93
CA PHE A 468 -33.21 -0.61 -7.18
C PHE A 468 -33.45 -1.58 -6.02
N LYS A 469 -34.55 -1.42 -5.28
CA LYS A 469 -34.91 -2.34 -4.19
C LYS A 469 -35.29 -3.72 -4.72
N GLU A 470 -36.04 -3.78 -5.83
CA GLU A 470 -36.45 -5.03 -6.48
C GLU A 470 -35.26 -5.85 -6.98
N LEU A 471 -34.19 -5.20 -7.45
CA LEU A 471 -32.97 -5.87 -7.88
C LEU A 471 -32.32 -6.74 -6.79
N PHE A 472 -32.50 -6.35 -5.52
CA PHE A 472 -31.94 -7.08 -4.37
C PHE A 472 -33.01 -7.82 -3.56
N ALA A 473 -34.25 -7.90 -4.06
CA ALA A 473 -35.26 -8.73 -3.44
C ALA A 473 -34.92 -10.22 -3.69
N PRO A 474 -35.12 -11.10 -2.70
CA PRO A 474 -34.94 -12.54 -2.91
C PRO A 474 -35.86 -13.00 -4.04
N SER A 475 -35.33 -13.79 -4.98
CA SER A 475 -36.12 -14.38 -6.05
C SER A 475 -37.16 -15.30 -5.45
N THR A 476 -38.43 -14.95 -5.61
CA THR A 476 -39.55 -15.85 -5.30
C THR A 476 -39.56 -16.93 -6.38
N ASP A 477 -38.71 -17.96 -6.24
CA ASP A 477 -38.83 -19.13 -7.10
C ASP A 477 -40.18 -19.78 -6.82
N MET A 478 -41.01 -19.80 -7.87
CA MET A 478 -42.25 -20.55 -7.93
C MET A 478 -41.94 -22.00 -7.62
N SER A 479 -42.38 -22.45 -6.44
CA SER A 479 -42.50 -23.86 -6.13
C SER A 479 -43.33 -24.51 -7.23
N THR A 480 -42.68 -25.31 -8.07
CA THR A 480 -43.33 -26.23 -8.98
C THR A 480 -44.24 -27.12 -8.15
N THR A 481 -45.54 -26.83 -8.16
CA THR A 481 -46.57 -27.69 -7.60
C THR A 481 -46.55 -28.97 -8.43
N VAL A 482 -45.84 -29.99 -7.95
CA VAL A 482 -45.98 -31.36 -8.44
C VAL A 482 -47.34 -31.84 -7.94
N THR A 483 -48.35 -31.67 -8.79
CA THR A 483 -49.66 -32.31 -8.63
C THR A 483 -49.42 -33.81 -8.56
N THR A 484 -49.52 -34.37 -7.36
CA THR A 484 -49.40 -35.81 -7.14
C THR A 484 -50.74 -36.43 -7.53
N GLU A 485 -50.85 -36.95 -8.75
CA GLU A 485 -51.94 -37.84 -9.13
C GLU A 485 -51.85 -39.13 -8.30
N ALA A 486 -52.94 -39.46 -7.61
CA ALA A 486 -53.07 -40.66 -6.80
C ALA A 486 -53.19 -41.91 -7.69
N PRO A 487 -52.54 -43.03 -7.35
CA PRO A 487 -52.65 -44.26 -8.12
C PRO A 487 -53.99 -44.98 -7.86
N ALA A 488 -54.63 -45.40 -8.95
CA ALA A 488 -55.83 -46.22 -8.96
C ALA A 488 -55.60 -47.58 -8.27
N LYS A 489 -56.50 -47.93 -7.35
CA LYS A 489 -56.59 -49.28 -6.77
C LYS A 489 -57.11 -50.25 -7.83
N ASN A 490 -56.25 -51.17 -8.27
CA ASN A 490 -56.67 -52.41 -8.92
C ASN A 490 -57.24 -53.37 -7.87
N LEU A 491 -58.55 -53.58 -7.90
CA LEU A 491 -59.18 -54.79 -7.37
C LEU A 491 -59.28 -55.80 -8.52
N ARG A 492 -58.65 -56.98 -8.35
CA ARG A 492 -59.08 -58.19 -9.05
C ARG A 492 -59.51 -59.19 -7.99
N GLY A 493 -60.62 -59.87 -8.27
CA GLY A 493 -60.90 -61.19 -7.71
C GLY A 493 -59.96 -62.24 -8.27
#